data_AF-A0A2M8Q9C4-F1
#
_entry.id   AF-A0A2M8Q9C4-F1
#
_cell.length_a   1.000
_cell.length_b   1.000
_cell.length_c   1.000
_cell.angle_alpha   90.00
_cell.angle_beta   90.00
_cell.angle_gamma   90.00
#
_symmetry.space_group_name_H-M   'P 1'
#
loop_
_entity.id
_entity.type
_entity.pdbx_description
1 polymer ?
#
loop_
_entity_poly.entity_id
_entity_poly.type
_entity_poly.pdbx_seq_one_letter_code
_entity_poly.pdbx_strand_id
1 'polypeptide(L)'
;METPASHATSFCIEHADLVVTMDAQRREIHDGAVVTQGPAIIWVGATSELPAALRDAADEVIPARGRIVLPGFVNTHHHFYQTLTRVIPSAQDAVLFDWLKTLYPIWAELTPDDVFISTQLALT
;
A
#
# COMPACT_ATOMS: atom_id res chain seq x y z
N MET A 1 0.22 12.49 30.77
CA MET A 1 -0.04 11.04 30.59
C MET A 1 0.68 10.65 29.32
N GLU A 2 1.88 10.09 29.45
CA GLU A 2 2.66 9.64 28.28
C GLU A 2 1.91 8.48 27.64
N THR A 3 1.57 8.63 26.36
CA THR A 3 1.09 7.51 25.54
C THR A 3 2.23 6.49 25.50
N PRO A 4 2.03 5.23 25.96
CA PRO A 4 3.08 4.24 25.85
C PRO A 4 3.47 4.12 24.37
N ALA A 5 4.78 4.14 24.09
CA ALA A 5 5.27 3.94 22.74
C ALA A 5 4.70 2.61 22.24
N SER A 6 3.78 2.68 21.28
CA SER A 6 3.27 1.52 20.57
C SER A 6 4.48 0.78 19.99
N HIS A 7 4.82 -0.39 20.52
CA HIS A 7 5.78 -1.27 19.88
C HIS A 7 5.25 -1.53 18.45
N ALA A 8 6.00 -1.07 17.45
CA ALA A 8 5.62 -1.29 16.07
C ALA A 8 5.67 -2.80 15.79
N THR A 9 4.52 -3.36 15.41
CA THR A 9 4.36 -4.80 15.16
C THR A 9 5.37 -5.30 14.13
N SER A 10 5.99 -6.43 14.44
CA SER A 10 6.90 -7.17 13.56
C SER A 10 6.16 -8.31 12.85
N PHE A 11 6.50 -8.55 11.58
CA PHE A 11 5.83 -9.55 10.74
C PHE A 11 6.84 -10.50 10.12
N CYS A 12 6.47 -11.77 10.00
CA CYS A 12 7.16 -12.77 9.21
C CYS A 12 6.21 -13.31 8.13
N ILE A 13 6.40 -12.90 6.88
CA ILE A 13 5.69 -13.46 5.73
C ILE A 13 6.50 -14.67 5.26
N GLU A 14 5.90 -15.87 5.22
CA GLU A 14 6.61 -17.10 4.86
C GLU A 14 5.86 -17.92 3.79
N HIS A 15 6.61 -18.71 3.02
CA HIS A 15 6.10 -19.56 1.95
C HIS A 15 5.34 -18.83 0.83
N ALA A 16 5.74 -17.59 0.49
CA ALA A 16 5.22 -16.95 -0.71
C ALA A 16 5.67 -17.72 -1.96
N ASP A 17 4.76 -17.97 -2.91
CA ASP A 17 5.12 -18.66 -4.16
C ASP A 17 6.22 -17.90 -4.91
N LEU A 18 6.22 -16.57 -4.78
CA LEU A 18 7.25 -15.69 -5.29
C LEU A 18 7.37 -14.43 -4.42
N VAL A 19 8.60 -14.09 -4.01
CA VAL A 19 8.97 -12.75 -3.53
C VAL A 19 9.72 -12.03 -4.64
N VAL A 20 9.12 -10.98 -5.19
CA VAL A 20 9.74 -10.09 -6.17
C VAL A 20 10.44 -8.98 -5.40
N THR A 21 11.78 -8.95 -5.39
CA THR A 21 12.49 -8.04 -4.46
C THR A 21 12.66 -6.63 -5.00
N MET A 22 12.76 -6.49 -6.33
CA MET A 22 13.25 -5.26 -6.99
C MET A 22 14.60 -4.75 -6.44
N ASP A 23 15.41 -5.62 -5.82
CA ASP A 23 16.76 -5.28 -5.38
C ASP A 23 17.71 -5.08 -6.57
N ALA A 24 18.96 -4.71 -6.28
CA ALA A 24 19.97 -4.42 -7.30
C ALA A 24 20.23 -5.60 -8.26
N GLN A 25 20.02 -6.84 -7.80
CA GLN A 25 20.19 -8.06 -8.59
C GLN A 25 18.88 -8.52 -9.25
N ARG A 26 17.76 -7.82 -9.00
CA ARG A 26 16.42 -8.18 -9.48
C ARG A 26 16.05 -9.62 -9.13
N ARG A 27 16.36 -10.03 -7.90
CA ARG A 27 16.05 -11.39 -7.45
C ARG A 27 14.55 -11.67 -7.46
N GLU A 28 14.23 -12.87 -7.88
CA GLU A 28 12.91 -13.50 -7.78
C GLU A 28 13.09 -14.76 -6.93
N ILE A 29 12.50 -14.76 -5.74
CA ILE A 29 12.72 -15.83 -4.75
C ILE A 29 11.47 -16.69 -4.66
N HIS A 30 11.54 -17.90 -5.22
CA HIS A 30 10.50 -18.91 -5.06
C HIS A 30 10.47 -19.48 -3.64
N ASP A 31 9.29 -19.82 -3.15
CA ASP A 31 9.06 -20.22 -1.74
C ASP A 31 9.74 -19.25 -0.77
N GLY A 32 9.54 -17.94 -1.01
CA GLY A 32 10.28 -16.87 -0.34
C GLY A 32 9.63 -16.38 0.94
N ALA A 33 10.42 -15.69 1.76
CA ALA A 33 10.02 -15.10 3.02
C ALA A 33 10.60 -13.68 3.21
N VAL A 34 9.88 -12.87 3.99
CA VAL A 34 10.24 -11.48 4.35
C VAL A 34 9.97 -11.28 5.84
N VAL A 35 10.93 -10.73 6.57
CA VAL A 35 10.79 -10.39 7.99
C VAL A 35 10.93 -8.89 8.19
N THR A 36 10.02 -8.31 8.96
CA THR A 36 10.06 -6.91 9.38
C THR A 36 10.23 -6.77 10.88
N GLN A 37 10.87 -5.68 11.29
CA GLN A 37 10.85 -5.19 12.67
C GLN A 37 10.31 -3.77 12.66
N GLY A 38 9.05 -3.61 13.07
CA GLY A 38 8.30 -2.38 12.82
C GLY A 38 8.29 -2.02 11.32
N PRO A 39 8.63 -0.77 10.94
CA PRO A 39 8.58 -0.34 9.54
C PRO A 39 9.75 -0.83 8.68
N ALA A 40 10.77 -1.45 9.28
CA ALA A 40 11.99 -1.85 8.56
C ALA A 40 11.93 -3.32 8.16
N ILE A 41 12.27 -3.63 6.92
CA ILE A 41 12.57 -5.01 6.48
C ILE A 41 13.96 -5.36 6.98
N ILE A 42 14.09 -6.42 7.78
CA ILE A 42 15.36 -6.86 8.36
C ILE A 42 15.94 -8.09 7.67
N TRP A 43 15.12 -8.84 6.92
CA TRP A 43 15.57 -10.04 6.22
C TRP A 43 14.64 -10.38 5.03
N VAL A 44 15.23 -10.86 3.94
CA VAL A 44 14.54 -11.34 2.73
C VAL A 44 15.34 -12.51 2.13
N GLY A 45 14.69 -13.65 1.90
CA GLY A 45 15.36 -14.87 1.42
C GLY A 45 14.41 -16.01 1.13
N ALA A 46 14.95 -17.19 0.78
CA ALA A 46 14.16 -18.40 0.63
C ALA A 46 13.65 -18.86 2.02
N THR A 47 12.41 -19.35 2.12
CA THR A 47 11.84 -19.76 3.41
C THR A 47 12.67 -20.86 4.08
N SER A 48 13.31 -21.74 3.30
CA SER A 48 14.24 -22.75 3.80
C SER A 48 15.50 -22.19 4.48
N GLU A 49 15.85 -20.93 4.21
CA GLU A 49 17.02 -20.22 4.76
C GLU A 49 16.64 -19.23 5.87
N LEU A 50 15.35 -19.14 6.22
CA LEU A 50 14.84 -18.24 7.25
C LEU A 50 15.41 -18.61 8.63
N PRO A 51 16.15 -17.71 9.31
CA PRO A 51 16.64 -17.99 10.65
C PRO A 51 15.49 -18.16 11.65
N ALA A 52 15.45 -19.29 12.37
CA ALA A 52 14.40 -19.57 13.37
C ALA A 52 14.27 -18.45 14.41
N ALA A 53 15.39 -17.86 14.85
CA ALA A 53 15.37 -16.75 15.79
C ALA A 53 14.66 -15.49 15.26
N LEU A 54 14.69 -15.22 13.94
CA LEU A 54 13.96 -14.09 13.34
C LEU A 54 12.47 -14.41 13.19
N ARG A 55 12.17 -15.66 12.82
CA ARG A 55 10.79 -16.15 12.73
C ARG A 55 10.08 -16.13 14.08
N ASP A 56 10.72 -16.67 15.11
CA ASP A 56 10.14 -16.81 16.46
C ASP A 56 10.06 -15.47 17.21
N ALA A 57 10.83 -14.47 16.78
CA ALA A 57 10.78 -13.12 17.33
C ALA A 57 9.71 -12.23 16.68
N ALA A 58 9.07 -12.67 15.58
CA ALA A 58 8.00 -11.91 14.93
C ALA A 58 6.69 -11.98 15.74
N ASP A 59 6.02 -10.85 15.89
CA ASP A 59 4.72 -10.79 16.58
C ASP A 59 3.62 -11.53 15.81
N GLU A 60 3.71 -11.52 14.46
CA GLU A 60 2.76 -12.20 13.59
C GLU A 60 3.47 -12.96 12.45
N VAL A 61 3.03 -14.19 12.20
CA VAL A 61 3.45 -15.01 11.05
C VAL A 61 2.33 -15.07 10.03
N ILE A 62 2.62 -14.65 8.79
CA ILE A 62 1.67 -14.58 7.68
C ILE A 62 2.02 -15.67 6.66
N PRO A 63 1.24 -16.76 6.57
CA PRO A 63 1.43 -17.77 5.53
C PRO A 63 1.02 -17.21 4.16
N ALA A 64 1.91 -17.30 3.17
CA ALA A 64 1.74 -16.69 1.84
C ALA A 64 1.71 -17.69 0.68
N ARG A 65 1.52 -18.99 0.96
CA ARG A 65 1.39 -20.02 -0.10
C ARG A 65 0.26 -19.66 -1.06
N GLY A 66 0.51 -19.78 -2.37
CA GLY A 66 -0.43 -19.37 -3.41
C GLY A 66 -0.45 -17.85 -3.66
N ARG A 67 0.46 -17.08 -3.06
CA ARG A 67 0.51 -15.62 -3.16
C ARG A 67 1.88 -15.14 -3.61
N ILE A 68 1.88 -13.95 -4.23
CA ILE A 68 3.09 -13.22 -4.61
C ILE A 68 3.26 -12.04 -3.65
N VAL A 69 4.49 -11.83 -3.17
CA VAL A 69 4.88 -10.66 -2.40
C VAL A 69 5.65 -9.71 -3.30
N LEU A 70 5.23 -8.45 -3.36
CA LEU A 70 5.87 -7.38 -4.12
C LEU A 70 6.16 -6.19 -3.20
N PRO A 71 7.11 -5.31 -3.58
CA PRO A 71 7.19 -3.99 -2.96
C PRO A 71 5.89 -3.23 -3.23
N GLY A 72 5.44 -2.45 -2.25
CA GLY A 72 4.25 -1.62 -2.43
C GLY A 72 4.39 -0.67 -3.63
N PHE A 73 3.33 -0.53 -4.41
CA PHE A 73 3.35 0.39 -5.54
C PHE A 73 3.45 1.84 -5.07
N VAL A 74 4.28 2.62 -5.76
CA VAL A 74 4.42 4.06 -5.51
C VAL A 74 3.55 4.82 -6.50
N ASN A 75 2.44 5.38 -6.01
CA ASN A 75 1.63 6.32 -6.80
C ASN A 75 2.25 7.73 -6.70
N THR A 76 2.79 8.24 -7.80
CA THR A 76 3.56 9.50 -7.82
C THR A 76 2.71 10.74 -8.03
N HIS A 77 1.42 10.62 -8.37
CA HIS A 77 0.54 11.77 -8.62
C HIS A 77 -0.93 11.40 -8.47
N HIS A 78 -1.70 12.21 -7.74
CA HIS A 78 -3.16 12.06 -7.66
C HIS A 78 -3.86 13.36 -7.26
N HIS A 79 -5.15 13.47 -7.58
CA HIS A 79 -6.10 14.44 -7.01
C HIS A 79 -7.17 13.72 -6.18
N PHE A 80 -6.92 13.43 -4.90
CA PHE A 80 -7.78 12.54 -4.08
C PHE A 80 -9.23 12.98 -3.98
N TYR A 81 -9.51 14.29 -3.86
CA TYR A 81 -10.87 14.81 -3.75
C TYR A 81 -11.74 14.51 -4.98
N GLN A 82 -11.14 14.31 -6.16
CA GLN A 82 -11.87 13.99 -7.38
C GLN A 82 -12.49 12.59 -7.33
N THR A 83 -12.10 11.73 -6.37
CA THR A 83 -12.70 10.41 -6.16
C THR A 83 -14.21 10.49 -5.87
N LEU A 84 -14.70 11.58 -5.25
CA LEU A 84 -16.13 11.78 -4.97
C LEU A 84 -16.96 12.16 -6.21
N THR A 85 -16.31 12.53 -7.32
CA THR A 85 -16.97 13.03 -8.54
C THR A 85 -16.61 12.19 -9.77
N ARG A 86 -16.39 10.89 -9.57
CA ARG A 86 -16.18 9.93 -10.66
C ARG A 86 -17.49 9.73 -11.43
N VAL A 87 -17.39 9.56 -12.76
CA VAL A 87 -18.52 9.19 -13.64
C VAL A 87 -19.63 10.26 -13.71
N ILE A 88 -19.32 11.55 -13.53
CA ILE A 88 -20.28 12.64 -13.79
C ILE A 88 -20.63 12.66 -15.28
N PRO A 89 -21.89 12.43 -15.68
CA PRO A 89 -22.25 12.25 -17.10
C PRO A 89 -21.86 13.41 -18.01
N SER A 90 -21.99 14.65 -17.54
CA SER A 90 -21.63 15.85 -18.30
C SER A 90 -20.13 16.12 -18.39
N ALA A 91 -19.31 15.42 -17.61
CA ALA A 91 -17.86 15.50 -17.67
C ALA A 91 -17.25 14.31 -18.42
N GLN A 92 -18.02 13.26 -18.70
CA GLN A 92 -17.57 12.16 -19.54
C GLN A 92 -17.44 12.66 -20.99
N ASP A 93 -16.41 12.16 -21.69
CA ASP A 93 -16.10 12.48 -23.09
C ASP A 93 -15.86 13.98 -23.42
N ALA A 94 -15.85 14.85 -22.40
CA ALA A 94 -15.56 16.26 -22.55
C ALA A 94 -14.05 16.49 -22.76
N VAL A 95 -13.70 17.46 -23.59
CA VAL A 95 -12.31 17.93 -23.70
C VAL A 95 -11.89 18.64 -22.41
N LEU A 96 -10.59 18.71 -22.14
CA LEU A 96 -10.03 19.15 -20.85
C LEU A 96 -10.66 20.43 -20.29
N PHE A 97 -10.81 21.49 -21.09
CA PHE A 97 -11.36 22.76 -20.58
C PHE A 97 -12.86 22.72 -20.30
N ASP A 98 -13.61 21.93 -21.07
CA ASP A 98 -15.05 21.73 -20.83
C ASP A 98 -15.24 20.83 -19.61
N TRP A 99 -14.41 19.79 -19.46
CA TRP A 99 -14.32 18.97 -18.26
C TRP A 99 -14.05 19.82 -17.01
N LEU A 100 -13.07 20.73 -17.07
CA LEU A 100 -12.75 21.64 -15.97
C LEU A 100 -13.93 22.57 -15.65
N LYS A 101 -14.51 23.23 -16.65
CA LYS A 101 -15.66 24.13 -16.46
C LYS A 101 -16.89 23.40 -15.90
N THR A 102 -17.11 22.15 -16.29
CA THR A 102 -18.20 21.32 -15.78
C THR A 102 -17.96 20.95 -14.31
N LEU A 103 -16.73 20.62 -13.91
CA LEU A 103 -16.45 20.12 -12.57
C LEU A 103 -16.11 21.19 -11.54
N TYR A 104 -15.57 22.35 -11.94
CA TYR A 104 -15.23 23.42 -10.99
C TYR A 104 -16.41 23.88 -10.13
N PRO A 105 -17.65 24.06 -10.64
CA PRO A 105 -18.79 24.40 -9.81
C PRO A 105 -19.12 23.33 -8.77
N ILE A 106 -18.90 22.05 -9.09
CA ILE A 106 -19.10 20.94 -8.14
C ILE A 106 -18.01 20.98 -7.07
N TRP A 107 -16.74 21.17 -7.46
CA TRP A 107 -15.62 21.20 -6.52
C TRP A 107 -15.62 22.46 -5.64
N ALA A 108 -16.23 23.55 -6.09
CA ALA A 108 -16.38 24.78 -5.30
C ALA A 108 -17.25 24.57 -4.05
N GLU A 109 -18.10 23.54 -4.04
CA GLU A 109 -19.00 23.21 -2.93
C GLU A 109 -18.38 22.19 -1.95
N LEU A 110 -17.15 21.72 -2.19
CA LEU A 110 -16.49 20.77 -1.29
C LEU A 110 -16.15 21.41 0.05
N THR A 111 -16.42 20.66 1.11
CA THR A 111 -16.12 21.04 2.49
C THR A 111 -14.85 20.34 3.01
N PRO A 112 -14.31 20.75 4.17
CA PRO A 112 -13.21 20.02 4.82
C PRO A 112 -13.52 18.54 5.07
N ASP A 113 -14.77 18.21 5.40
CA ASP A 113 -15.20 16.83 5.64
C ASP A 113 -15.17 15.99 4.35
N ASP A 114 -15.54 16.58 3.21
CA ASP A 114 -15.44 15.91 1.91
C ASP A 114 -13.98 15.62 1.53
N VAL A 115 -13.07 16.55 1.82
CA VAL A 115 -11.63 16.34 1.59
C VAL A 115 -11.09 15.23 2.51
N PHE A 116 -11.53 15.17 3.76
CA PHE A 116 -11.15 14.10 4.69
C PHE A 116 -11.65 12.73 4.18
N ILE A 117 -12.93 12.61 3.85
CA ILE A 117 -13.56 11.36 3.39
C ILE A 117 -12.94 10.91 2.07
N SER A 118 -12.79 11.82 1.11
CA SER A 118 -12.19 11.50 -0.19
C SER A 118 -10.73 11.05 -0.08
N THR A 119 -9.98 11.60 0.87
CA THR A 119 -8.61 11.16 1.16
C THR A 119 -8.58 9.75 1.73
N GLN A 120 -9.47 9.42 2.68
CA GLN A 120 -9.57 8.06 3.20
C GLN A 120 -9.94 7.07 2.09
N LEU A 121 -10.95 7.39 1.28
CA LEU A 121 -11.40 6.55 0.17
C LEU A 121 -10.32 6.36 -0.92
N ALA A 122 -9.46 7.35 -1.14
CA ALA A 122 -8.38 7.25 -2.12
C ALA A 122 -7.17 6.46 -1.61
N LEU A 123 -7.05 6.24 -0.30
CA LEU A 123 -5.98 5.49 0.35
C LEU A 123 -6.31 4.00 0.56
N THR A 124 -7.56 3.59 0.36
CA THR A 124 -8.00 2.18 0.45
C THR A 124 -7.76 1.41 -0.84
#